data_AF-A0A8D2F113-F1
#
_entry.id   AF-A0A8D2F113-F1
#
_cell.length_a   1.000
_cell.length_b   1.000
_cell.length_c   1.000
_cell.angle_alpha   90.00
_cell.angle_beta   90.00
_cell.angle_gamma   90.00
#
_symmetry.space_group_name_H-M   'P 1'
#
loop_
_entity.id
_entity.type
_entity.pdbx_description
1 polymer ?
#
loop_
_entity_poly.entity_id
_entity_poly.type
_entity_poly.pdbx_seq_one_letter_code
_entity_poly.pdbx_strand_id
1 'polypeptide(L)'
;MLLARHSLDQDLLREDLNKKQTQKDLECALLLRQHEATRELELRQLQAVQRTRAELTRLQHQTELGNQLEYNKRREQELRQKHAAQVRQQPKSLKSKELQIKKQFQETCKIQTRQYKALRAHLLETTPKAQHKSLLKRLKEEQTRKLAILAEQYDQSISEMLSSQALRLDETQEAEFQALRQQLQQELELLNAYQSKIKIRTESQHERELRELEQRVALRRALLEQRVRGPASRTGEGE
;
A
#
# COMPACT_ATOMS: atom_id res chain seq x y z
N MET A 1 0.80 -62.65 79.71
CA MET A 1 1.74 -61.53 79.51
C MET A 1 2.33 -61.48 78.09
N LEU A 2 2.77 -62.59 77.49
CA LEU A 2 3.28 -62.59 76.09
C LEU A 2 2.26 -62.08 75.05
N LEU A 3 1.00 -62.51 75.14
CA LEU A 3 -0.06 -62.14 74.20
C LEU A 3 -0.39 -60.63 74.21
N ALA A 4 -0.42 -60.02 75.40
CA ALA A 4 -0.67 -58.58 75.55
C ALA A 4 0.48 -57.74 74.98
N ARG A 5 1.73 -58.19 75.17
CA ARG A 5 2.91 -57.56 74.58
C ARG A 5 2.92 -57.67 73.06
N HIS A 6 2.59 -58.85 72.52
CA HIS A 6 2.48 -59.05 71.09
C HIS A 6 1.37 -58.20 70.44
N SER A 7 0.22 -58.04 71.11
CA SER A 7 -0.85 -57.15 70.66
C SER A 7 -0.38 -55.69 70.59
N LEU A 8 0.28 -55.21 71.66
CA LEU A 8 0.82 -53.86 71.70
C LEU A 8 1.87 -53.62 70.60
N ASP A 9 2.76 -54.58 70.35
CA ASP A 9 3.76 -54.49 69.29
C ASP A 9 3.10 -54.46 67.89
N GLN A 10 2.02 -55.21 67.66
CA GLN A 10 1.24 -55.15 66.41
C GLN A 10 0.55 -53.80 66.22
N ASP A 11 -0.02 -53.23 67.27
CA ASP A 11 -0.71 -51.94 67.21
C ASP A 11 0.26 -50.79 66.95
N LEU A 12 1.43 -50.80 67.61
CA LEU A 12 2.51 -49.86 67.34
C LEU A 12 3.01 -49.97 65.89
N LEU A 13 3.15 -51.18 65.35
CA LEU A 13 3.54 -51.39 63.96
C LEU A 13 2.49 -50.84 62.98
N ARG A 14 1.20 -51.05 63.25
CA ARG A 14 0.09 -50.49 62.45
C ARG A 14 0.09 -48.98 62.48
N GLU A 15 0.27 -48.37 63.65
CA GLU A 15 0.38 -46.91 63.77
C GLU A 15 1.56 -46.35 62.99
N ASP A 16 2.73 -46.98 63.06
CA ASP A 16 3.92 -46.55 62.32
C ASP A 16 3.74 -46.68 60.81
N LEU A 17 3.10 -47.76 60.34
CA LEU A 17 2.73 -47.91 58.93
C LEU A 17 1.74 -46.83 58.47
N ASN A 18 0.72 -46.52 59.29
CA ASN A 18 -0.26 -45.46 59.00
C ASN A 18 0.40 -44.06 58.96
N LYS A 19 1.33 -43.77 59.87
CA LYS A 19 2.09 -42.50 59.86
C LYS A 19 2.93 -42.37 58.60
N LYS A 20 3.64 -43.44 58.21
CA LYS A 20 4.45 -43.47 56.97
C LYS A 20 3.58 -43.32 55.72
N GLN A 21 2.43 -43.98 55.68
CA GLN A 21 1.48 -43.84 54.58
C GLN A 21 0.95 -42.41 54.47
N THR A 22 0.55 -41.81 55.60
CA THR A 22 0.08 -40.42 55.65
C THR A 22 1.16 -39.43 55.19
N GLN A 23 2.41 -39.61 55.63
CA GLN A 23 3.54 -38.79 55.19
C GLN A 23 3.75 -38.89 53.68
N LYS A 24 3.72 -40.12 53.13
CA LYS A 24 3.83 -40.35 51.69
C LYS A 24 2.70 -39.67 50.91
N ASP A 25 1.45 -39.75 51.40
CA ASP A 25 0.31 -39.12 50.74
C ASP A 25 0.41 -37.58 50.75
N LEU A 26 0.89 -36.99 51.86
CA LEU A 26 1.18 -35.56 51.96
C LEU A 26 2.29 -35.13 50.99
N GLU A 27 3.39 -35.90 50.90
CA GLU A 27 4.46 -35.64 49.93
C GLU A 27 3.95 -35.70 48.48
N CYS A 28 3.09 -36.67 48.17
CA CYS A 28 2.46 -36.77 46.86
C CYS A 28 1.58 -35.56 46.55
N ALA A 29 0.76 -35.13 47.50
CA ALA A 29 -0.08 -33.94 47.35
C ALA A 29 0.74 -32.66 47.15
N LEU A 30 1.83 -32.49 47.89
CA LEU A 30 2.73 -31.34 47.74
C LEU A 30 3.38 -31.31 46.35
N LEU A 31 3.86 -32.45 45.87
CA LEU A 31 4.48 -32.57 44.55
C LEU A 31 3.50 -32.24 43.42
N LEU A 32 2.25 -32.72 43.51
CA LEU A 32 1.21 -32.40 42.53
C LEU A 32 0.87 -30.90 42.52
N ARG A 33 0.74 -30.29 43.70
CA ARG A 33 0.49 -28.85 43.85
C ARG A 33 1.64 -28.01 43.28
N GLN A 34 2.89 -28.40 43.53
CA GLN A 34 4.06 -27.72 42.98
C GLN A 34 4.10 -27.81 41.44
N HIS A 35 3.75 -28.97 40.88
CA HIS A 35 3.64 -29.14 39.44
C HIS A 35 2.57 -28.23 38.83
N GLU A 36 1.39 -28.13 39.45
CA GLU A 36 0.31 -27.25 39.00
C GLU A 36 0.73 -25.78 39.06
N ALA A 37 1.34 -25.33 40.16
CA ALA A 37 1.87 -23.98 40.29
C ALA A 37 2.93 -23.66 39.22
N THR A 38 3.82 -24.60 38.93
CA THR A 38 4.86 -24.45 37.89
C THR A 38 4.24 -24.35 36.50
N ARG A 39 3.27 -25.22 36.19
CA ARG A 39 2.52 -25.19 34.92
C ARG A 39 1.84 -23.84 34.71
N GLU A 40 1.17 -23.32 35.74
CA GLU A 40 0.50 -22.02 35.67
C GLU A 40 1.48 -20.88 35.37
N LEU A 41 2.64 -20.89 36.05
CA LEU A 41 3.66 -19.88 35.86
C LEU A 41 4.21 -19.89 34.42
N GLU A 42 4.54 -21.07 33.89
CA GLU A 42 5.06 -21.21 32.53
C GLU A 42 4.02 -20.78 31.48
N LEU A 43 2.74 -21.12 31.69
CA LEU A 43 1.66 -20.68 30.80
C LEU A 43 1.50 -19.15 30.82
N ARG A 44 1.51 -18.55 32.01
CA ARG A 44 1.45 -17.08 32.17
C ARG A 44 2.64 -16.40 31.48
N GLN A 45 3.84 -16.94 31.65
CA GLN A 45 5.05 -16.41 31.01
C GLN A 45 4.95 -16.48 29.48
N LEU A 46 4.54 -17.63 28.93
CA LEU A 46 4.35 -17.78 27.49
C LEU A 46 3.32 -16.78 26.96
N GLN A 47 2.16 -16.67 27.61
CA GLN A 47 1.12 -15.72 27.24
C GLN A 47 1.61 -14.27 27.29
N ALA A 48 2.40 -13.89 28.30
CA ALA A 48 2.97 -12.55 28.40
C ALA A 48 3.89 -12.23 27.21
N VAL A 49 4.79 -13.15 26.86
CA VAL A 49 5.69 -13.00 25.71
C VAL A 49 4.90 -12.87 24.39
N GLN A 50 3.91 -13.74 24.19
CA GLN A 50 3.08 -13.73 22.98
C GLN A 50 2.25 -12.44 22.86
N ARG A 51 1.71 -11.92 23.97
CA ARG A 51 1.00 -10.63 24.01
C ARG A 51 1.90 -9.48 23.62
N THR A 52 3.07 -9.35 24.26
CA THR A 52 4.04 -8.29 23.91
C THR A 52 4.46 -8.37 22.45
N ARG A 53 4.71 -9.59 21.92
CA ARG A 53 5.03 -9.78 20.49
C ARG A 53 3.89 -9.32 19.59
N ALA A 54 2.64 -9.66 19.90
CA ALA A 54 1.47 -9.25 19.13
C ALA A 54 1.26 -7.73 19.16
N GLU A 55 1.48 -7.09 20.32
CA GLU A 55 1.40 -5.64 20.48
C GLU A 55 2.46 -4.92 19.65
N LEU A 56 3.71 -5.40 19.67
CA LEU A 56 4.80 -4.86 18.85
C LEU A 56 4.51 -4.98 17.36
N THR A 57 4.07 -6.15 16.89
CA THR A 57 3.67 -6.35 15.49
C THR A 57 2.54 -5.42 15.10
N ARG A 58 1.53 -5.24 15.96
CA ARG A 58 0.42 -4.31 15.71
C ARG A 58 0.92 -2.86 15.61
N LEU A 59 1.78 -2.42 16.53
CA LEU A 59 2.31 -1.07 16.51
C LEU A 59 3.14 -0.83 15.25
N GLN A 60 4.01 -1.78 14.91
CA GLN A 60 4.79 -1.74 13.67
C GLN A 60 3.90 -1.58 12.44
N HIS A 61 2.86 -2.43 12.31
CA HIS A 61 1.93 -2.36 11.18
C HIS A 61 1.20 -1.00 11.10
N GLN A 62 0.82 -0.44 12.25
CA GLN A 62 0.18 0.87 12.33
C GLN A 62 1.13 1.99 11.88
N THR A 63 2.39 1.96 12.33
CA THR A 63 3.41 2.93 11.92
C THR A 63 3.73 2.84 10.43
N GLU A 64 3.90 1.63 9.89
CA GLU A 64 4.13 1.40 8.46
C GLU A 64 2.97 1.94 7.61
N LEU A 65 1.73 1.66 8.02
CA LEU A 65 0.54 2.17 7.32
C LEU A 65 0.46 3.70 7.39
N GLY A 66 0.73 4.29 8.56
CA GLY A 66 0.78 5.75 8.73
C GLY A 66 1.81 6.38 7.80
N ASN A 67 3.02 5.83 7.75
CA ASN A 67 4.09 6.28 6.87
C ASN A 67 3.69 6.18 5.39
N GLN A 68 3.05 5.08 4.98
CA GLN A 68 2.60 4.90 3.60
C GLN A 68 1.53 5.94 3.22
N LEU A 69 0.57 6.22 4.11
CA LEU A 69 -0.46 7.23 3.86
C LEU A 69 0.12 8.65 3.77
N GLU A 70 1.10 8.98 4.62
CA GLU A 70 1.80 10.25 4.53
C GLU A 70 2.61 10.38 3.23
N TYR A 71 3.33 9.32 2.85
CA TYR A 71 4.06 9.26 1.59
C TYR A 71 3.11 9.46 0.40
N ASN A 72 2.00 8.72 0.34
CA ASN A 72 0.98 8.86 -0.69
C ASN A 72 0.49 10.32 -0.80
N LYS A 73 0.16 10.94 0.34
CA LYS A 73 -0.30 12.33 0.39
C LYS A 73 0.76 13.31 -0.13
N ARG A 74 2.03 13.12 0.22
CA ARG A 74 3.13 13.95 -0.28
C ARG A 74 3.30 13.80 -1.78
N ARG A 75 3.26 12.57 -2.31
CA ARG A 75 3.38 12.31 -3.74
C ARG A 75 2.24 12.92 -4.55
N GLU A 76 1.00 12.82 -4.06
CA GLU A 76 -0.13 13.50 -4.69
C GLU A 76 0.04 15.03 -4.70
N GLN A 77 0.55 15.61 -3.61
CA GLN A 77 0.80 17.05 -3.54
C GLN A 77 1.90 17.49 -4.49
N GLU A 78 3.00 16.74 -4.58
CA GLU A 78 4.08 16.98 -5.55
C GLU A 78 3.54 16.99 -6.99
N LEU A 79 2.70 16.01 -7.34
CA LEU A 79 2.09 15.92 -8.67
C LEU A 79 1.15 17.10 -8.93
N ARG A 80 0.28 17.45 -7.97
CA ARG A 80 -0.60 18.63 -8.08
C ARG A 80 0.18 19.92 -8.27
N GLN A 81 1.30 20.09 -7.54
CA GLN A 81 2.17 21.26 -7.69
C GLN A 81 2.83 21.31 -9.07
N LYS A 82 3.29 20.18 -9.59
CA LYS A 82 3.83 20.05 -10.95
C LYS A 82 2.78 20.45 -12.00
N HIS A 83 1.55 19.92 -11.90
CA HIS A 83 0.45 20.24 -12.81
C HIS A 83 0.08 21.73 -12.77
N ALA A 84 -0.04 22.30 -11.57
CA ALA A 84 -0.30 23.73 -11.41
C ALA A 84 0.83 24.59 -12.02
N ALA A 85 2.09 24.17 -11.89
CA ALA A 85 3.21 24.86 -12.52
C ALA A 85 3.15 24.82 -14.05
N GLN A 86 2.78 23.68 -14.64
CA GLN A 86 2.60 23.54 -16.09
C GLN A 86 1.47 24.45 -16.61
N VAL A 87 0.32 24.46 -15.94
CA VAL A 87 -0.81 25.35 -16.29
C VAL A 87 -0.40 26.81 -16.22
N ARG A 88 0.35 27.22 -15.18
CA ARG A 88 0.88 28.60 -15.07
C ARG A 88 1.84 28.97 -16.20
N GLN A 89 2.62 28.01 -16.71
CA GLN A 89 3.56 28.24 -17.79
C GLN A 89 2.92 28.20 -19.19
N GLN A 90 1.79 27.49 -19.33
CA GLN A 90 1.12 27.26 -20.61
C GLN A 90 0.82 28.56 -21.39
N PRO A 91 0.27 29.65 -20.80
CA PRO A 91 0.00 30.89 -21.53
C PRO A 91 1.25 31.53 -22.15
N LYS A 92 2.42 31.39 -21.52
CA LYS A 92 3.68 31.95 -22.05
C LYS A 92 4.14 31.18 -23.29
N SER A 93 4.05 29.86 -23.24
CA SER A 93 4.38 28.98 -24.36
C SER A 93 3.43 29.21 -25.55
N LEU A 94 2.12 29.32 -25.27
CA LEU A 94 1.11 29.59 -26.29
C LEU A 94 1.32 30.95 -26.97
N LYS A 95 1.55 32.02 -26.20
CA LYS A 95 1.85 33.36 -26.77
C LYS A 95 3.05 33.35 -27.72
N SER A 96 4.09 32.57 -27.42
CA SER A 96 5.25 32.44 -28.31
C SER A 96 4.88 31.77 -29.64
N LYS A 97 4.03 30.74 -29.61
CA LYS A 97 3.55 30.06 -30.82
C LYS A 97 2.58 30.94 -31.63
N GLU A 98 1.65 31.62 -30.96
CA GLU A 98 0.75 32.59 -31.60
C GLU A 98 1.54 33.68 -32.34
N LEU A 99 2.61 34.20 -31.74
CA LEU A 99 3.47 35.21 -32.38
C LEU A 99 4.14 34.66 -33.65
N GLN A 100 4.55 33.39 -33.65
CA GLN A 100 5.14 32.75 -34.82
C GLN A 100 4.12 32.59 -35.95
N ILE A 101 2.91 32.10 -35.64
CA ILE A 101 1.80 31.97 -36.61
C ILE A 101 1.43 33.34 -37.18
N LYS A 102 1.35 34.36 -36.32
CA LYS A 102 1.08 35.74 -36.74
C LYS A 102 2.16 36.29 -37.69
N LYS A 103 3.44 36.03 -37.42
CA LYS A 103 4.54 36.43 -38.32
C LYS A 103 4.42 35.76 -39.69
N GLN A 104 4.10 34.47 -39.72
CA GLN A 104 3.90 33.73 -40.97
C GLN A 104 2.72 34.31 -41.77
N PHE A 105 1.58 34.55 -41.12
CA PHE A 105 0.42 35.17 -41.75
C PHE A 105 0.74 36.55 -42.35
N GLN A 106 1.44 37.39 -41.59
CA GLN A 106 1.86 38.72 -42.05
C GLN A 106 2.75 38.64 -43.29
N GLU A 107 3.69 37.69 -43.32
CA GLU A 107 4.58 37.51 -44.47
C GLU A 107 3.81 37.02 -45.71
N THR A 108 2.90 36.06 -45.54
CA THR A 108 2.03 35.57 -46.62
C THR A 108 1.16 36.70 -47.19
N CYS A 109 0.60 37.57 -46.35
CA CYS A 109 -0.16 38.75 -46.78
C CYS A 109 0.70 39.74 -47.58
N LYS A 110 1.95 39.98 -47.16
CA LYS A 110 2.90 40.84 -47.91
C LYS A 110 3.22 40.26 -49.29
N ILE A 111 3.45 38.95 -49.37
CA ILE A 111 3.71 38.25 -50.63
C ILE A 111 2.50 38.36 -51.55
N GLN A 112 1.28 38.06 -51.07
CA GLN A 112 0.04 38.24 -51.85
C GLN A 112 -0.13 39.68 -52.35
N THR A 113 0.18 40.67 -51.51
CA THR A 113 0.09 42.09 -51.90
C THR A 113 1.08 42.43 -53.02
N ARG A 114 2.32 41.92 -52.95
CA ARG A 114 3.33 42.10 -54.01
C ARG A 114 2.91 41.42 -55.31
N GLN A 115 2.44 40.17 -55.23
CA GLN A 115 1.95 39.41 -56.37
C GLN A 115 0.74 40.09 -57.04
N TYR A 116 -0.21 40.60 -56.26
CA TYR A 116 -1.34 41.38 -56.76
C TYR A 116 -0.88 42.62 -57.55
N LYS A 117 0.07 43.39 -57.00
CA LYS A 117 0.60 44.59 -57.68
C LYS A 117 1.26 44.25 -59.01
N ALA A 118 2.09 43.21 -59.04
CA ALA A 118 2.75 42.73 -60.26
C ALA A 118 1.74 42.24 -61.31
N LEU A 119 0.77 41.41 -60.90
CA LEU A 119 -0.28 40.89 -61.77
C LEU A 119 -1.14 42.03 -62.34
N ARG A 120 -1.52 42.99 -61.50
CA ARG A 120 -2.30 44.16 -61.92
C ARG A 120 -1.55 45.00 -62.97
N ALA A 121 -0.25 45.24 -62.79
CA ALA A 121 0.55 46.01 -63.74
C ALA A 121 0.57 45.33 -65.12
N HIS A 122 0.94 44.04 -65.14
CA HIS A 122 1.00 43.25 -66.37
C HIS A 122 -0.34 43.21 -67.13
N LEU A 123 -1.46 43.02 -66.42
CA LEU A 123 -2.79 42.98 -67.05
C LEU A 123 -3.22 44.34 -67.60
N LEU A 124 -2.84 45.46 -66.99
CA LEU A 124 -3.18 46.79 -67.52
C LEU A 124 -2.39 47.13 -68.80
N GLU A 125 -1.16 46.65 -68.92
CA GLU A 125 -0.32 46.83 -70.12
C GLU A 125 -0.86 46.05 -71.32
N THR A 126 -1.40 44.85 -71.07
CA THR A 126 -1.86 43.91 -72.11
C THR A 126 -3.33 44.05 -72.49
N THR A 127 -4.13 44.75 -71.70
CA THR A 127 -5.59 44.89 -71.93
C THR A 127 -5.94 46.26 -72.53
N PRO A 128 -6.88 46.36 -73.49
CA PRO A 128 -7.35 47.65 -74.01
C PRO A 128 -7.97 48.57 -72.95
N LYS A 129 -7.73 49.89 -73.05
CA LYS A 129 -8.21 50.90 -72.08
C LYS A 129 -9.72 50.84 -71.80
N ALA A 130 -10.54 50.53 -72.82
CA ALA A 130 -11.99 50.41 -72.68
C ALA A 130 -12.43 49.36 -71.63
N GLN A 131 -11.60 48.34 -71.38
CA GLN A 131 -11.89 47.23 -70.45
C GLN A 131 -11.21 47.39 -69.08
N HIS A 132 -10.37 48.42 -68.88
CA HIS A 132 -9.61 48.60 -67.64
C HIS A 132 -10.49 48.70 -66.39
N LYS A 133 -11.65 49.38 -66.49
CA LYS A 133 -12.55 49.58 -65.35
C LYS A 133 -13.11 48.26 -64.80
N SER A 134 -13.56 47.36 -65.68
CA SER A 134 -14.12 46.06 -65.27
C SER A 134 -13.01 45.13 -64.77
N LEU A 135 -11.84 45.14 -65.41
CA LEU A 135 -10.67 44.38 -64.98
C LEU A 135 -10.21 44.77 -63.57
N LEU A 136 -10.07 46.07 -63.29
CA LEU A 136 -9.66 46.55 -61.97
C LEU A 136 -10.65 46.18 -60.86
N LYS A 137 -11.96 46.20 -61.16
CA LYS A 137 -13.00 45.76 -60.24
C LYS A 137 -12.82 44.28 -59.89
N ARG A 138 -12.73 43.40 -60.90
CA ARG A 138 -12.49 41.95 -60.70
C ARG A 138 -11.21 41.67 -59.92
N LEU A 139 -10.11 42.35 -60.26
CA LEU A 139 -8.83 42.17 -59.57
C LEU A 139 -8.92 42.57 -58.08
N LYS A 140 -9.63 43.66 -57.75
CA LYS A 140 -9.86 44.06 -56.35
C LYS A 140 -10.72 43.03 -55.61
N GLU A 141 -11.80 42.55 -56.22
CA GLU A 141 -12.67 41.54 -55.64
C GLU A 141 -11.89 40.25 -55.32
N GLU A 142 -11.06 39.78 -56.25
CA GLU A 142 -10.19 38.63 -56.03
C GLU A 142 -9.11 38.88 -54.96
N GLN A 143 -8.52 40.08 -54.91
CA GLN A 143 -7.59 40.44 -53.84
C GLN A 143 -8.25 40.37 -52.47
N THR A 144 -9.44 40.96 -52.32
CA THR A 144 -10.20 40.94 -51.06
C THR A 144 -10.56 39.51 -50.67
N ARG A 145 -11.01 38.69 -51.63
CA ARG A 145 -11.34 37.28 -51.40
C ARG A 145 -10.12 36.49 -50.92
N LYS A 146 -8.96 36.63 -51.56
CA LYS A 146 -7.73 35.93 -51.16
C LYS A 146 -7.26 36.35 -49.77
N LEU A 147 -7.33 37.63 -49.44
CA LEU A 147 -7.00 38.12 -48.10
C LEU A 147 -7.98 37.62 -47.04
N ALA A 148 -9.28 37.52 -47.37
CA ALA A 148 -10.28 36.95 -46.47
C ALA A 148 -10.01 35.47 -46.18
N ILE A 149 -9.67 34.68 -47.20
CA ILE A 149 -9.28 33.26 -47.03
C ILE A 149 -8.04 33.14 -46.14
N LEU A 150 -7.02 33.99 -46.35
CA LEU A 150 -5.83 33.97 -45.50
C LEU A 150 -6.15 34.33 -44.05
N ALA A 151 -7.06 35.27 -43.81
CA ALA A 151 -7.49 35.64 -42.47
C ALA A 151 -8.21 34.48 -41.78
N GLU A 152 -9.11 33.81 -42.49
CA GLU A 152 -9.82 32.63 -42.00
C GLU A 152 -8.85 31.48 -41.66
N GLN A 153 -7.85 31.23 -42.52
CA GLN A 153 -6.80 30.23 -42.26
C GLN A 153 -5.95 30.58 -41.02
N TYR A 154 -5.67 31.86 -40.80
CA TYR A 154 -4.97 32.32 -39.60
C TYR A 154 -5.82 32.05 -38.35
N ASP A 155 -7.10 32.42 -38.36
CA ASP A 155 -8.01 32.22 -37.23
C ASP A 155 -8.21 30.73 -36.92
N GLN A 156 -8.33 29.89 -37.95
CA GLN A 156 -8.37 28.42 -37.82
C GLN A 156 -7.08 27.88 -37.21
N SER A 157 -5.91 28.28 -37.74
CA SER A 157 -4.61 27.80 -37.24
C SER A 157 -4.36 28.16 -35.78
N ILE A 158 -4.76 29.37 -35.35
CA ILE A 158 -4.68 29.78 -33.94
C ILE A 158 -5.62 28.94 -33.08
N SER A 159 -6.88 28.79 -33.50
CA SER A 159 -7.91 28.05 -32.75
C SER A 159 -7.56 26.57 -32.58
N GLU A 160 -7.12 25.92 -33.66
CA GLU A 160 -6.67 24.52 -33.64
C GLU A 160 -5.45 24.33 -32.73
N MET A 161 -4.47 25.23 -32.80
CA MET A 161 -3.27 25.17 -31.98
C MET A 161 -3.59 25.31 -30.48
N LEU A 162 -4.46 26.25 -30.12
CA LEU A 162 -4.91 26.47 -28.75
C LEU A 162 -5.70 25.28 -28.20
N SER A 163 -6.69 24.82 -28.96
CA SER A 163 -7.54 23.68 -28.59
C SER A 163 -6.71 22.40 -28.41
N SER A 164 -5.85 22.10 -29.39
CA SER A 164 -4.98 20.91 -29.35
C SER A 164 -4.01 20.93 -28.17
N GLN A 165 -3.47 22.10 -27.81
CA GLN A 165 -2.57 22.21 -26.66
C GLN A 165 -3.26 22.19 -25.31
N ALA A 166 -4.52 22.62 -25.22
CA ALA A 166 -5.33 22.46 -24.02
C ALA A 166 -5.62 20.97 -23.79
N LEU A 167 -6.19 20.30 -24.81
CA LEU A 167 -6.53 18.88 -24.75
C LEU A 167 -5.32 18.02 -24.38
N ARG A 168 -4.19 18.22 -25.06
CA ARG A 168 -2.97 17.47 -24.78
C ARG A 168 -2.47 17.66 -23.36
N LEU A 169 -2.55 18.88 -22.82
CA LEU A 169 -2.12 19.12 -21.44
C LEU A 169 -3.02 18.34 -20.47
N ASP A 170 -4.34 18.45 -20.65
CA ASP A 170 -5.32 17.76 -19.80
C ASP A 170 -5.14 16.24 -19.84
N GLU A 171 -5.04 15.66 -21.04
CA GLU A 171 -4.80 14.21 -21.23
C GLU A 171 -3.51 13.75 -20.54
N THR A 172 -2.42 14.51 -20.68
CA THR A 172 -1.15 14.14 -20.03
C THR A 172 -1.23 14.22 -18.51
N GLN A 173 -1.92 15.22 -17.95
CA GLN A 173 -2.07 15.36 -16.50
C GLN A 173 -2.97 14.27 -15.93
N GLU A 174 -4.05 13.92 -16.63
CA GLU A 174 -4.93 12.82 -16.24
C GLU A 174 -4.19 11.47 -16.26
N ALA A 175 -3.44 11.19 -17.32
CA ALA A 175 -2.63 9.98 -17.41
C ALA A 175 -1.59 9.88 -16.29
N GLU A 176 -0.87 10.96 -15.98
CA GLU A 176 0.08 11.01 -14.87
C GLU A 176 -0.62 10.77 -13.52
N PHE A 177 -1.80 11.35 -13.30
CA PHE A 177 -2.57 11.17 -12.08
C PHE A 177 -3.05 9.72 -11.91
N GLN A 178 -3.59 9.12 -12.97
CA GLN A 178 -4.03 7.73 -12.97
C GLN A 178 -2.86 6.78 -12.71
N ALA A 179 -1.72 6.99 -13.37
CA ALA A 179 -0.52 6.20 -13.17
C ALA A 179 -0.01 6.28 -11.73
N LEU A 180 0.08 7.49 -11.16
CA LEU A 180 0.48 7.67 -9.76
C LEU A 180 -0.49 6.95 -8.81
N ARG A 181 -1.80 7.11 -9.02
CA ARG A 181 -2.82 6.46 -8.18
C ARG A 181 -2.69 4.93 -8.21
N GLN A 182 -2.50 4.35 -9.39
CA GLN A 182 -2.29 2.90 -9.54
C GLN A 182 -1.02 2.45 -8.82
N GLN A 183 0.09 3.19 -8.97
CA GLN A 183 1.34 2.88 -8.29
C GLN A 183 1.19 2.90 -6.77
N LEU A 184 0.62 3.98 -6.20
CA LEU A 184 0.44 4.10 -4.75
C LEU A 184 -0.49 3.03 -4.18
N GLN A 185 -1.49 2.59 -4.97
CA GLN A 185 -2.37 1.49 -4.59
C GLN A 185 -1.62 0.15 -4.59
N GLN A 186 -0.82 -0.14 -5.60
CA GLN A 186 0.00 -1.37 -5.65
C GLN A 186 1.00 -1.44 -4.49
N GLU A 187 1.64 -0.31 -4.14
CA GLU A 187 2.54 -0.23 -3.00
C GLU A 187 1.81 -0.55 -1.67
N LEU A 188 0.58 -0.05 -1.51
CA LEU A 188 -0.24 -0.34 -0.33
C LEU A 188 -0.70 -1.81 -0.27
N GLU A 189 -1.08 -2.39 -1.41
CA GLU A 189 -1.43 -3.81 -1.51
C GLU A 189 -0.25 -4.71 -1.15
N LEU A 190 0.95 -4.37 -1.61
CA LEU A 190 2.18 -5.08 -1.26
C LEU A 190 2.48 -4.99 0.25
N LEU A 191 2.32 -3.81 0.84
CA LEU A 191 2.47 -3.62 2.29
C LEU A 191 1.47 -4.48 3.07
N ASN A 192 0.20 -4.46 2.68
CA ASN A 192 -0.84 -5.28 3.32
C ASN A 192 -0.53 -6.79 3.21
N ALA A 193 -0.04 -7.25 2.06
CA ALA A 193 0.36 -8.64 1.86
C ALA A 193 1.55 -9.02 2.78
N TYR A 194 2.53 -8.13 2.91
CA TYR A 194 3.67 -8.32 3.79
C TYR A 194 3.25 -8.42 5.27
N GLN A 195 2.40 -7.50 5.73
CA GLN A 195 1.84 -7.51 7.09
C GLN A 195 1.02 -8.77 7.37
N SER A 196 0.19 -9.21 6.41
CA SER A 196 -0.57 -10.46 6.52
C SER A 196 0.35 -11.66 6.68
N LYS A 197 1.44 -11.72 5.92
CA LYS A 197 2.45 -12.79 6.02
C LYS A 197 3.13 -12.82 7.40
N ILE A 198 3.46 -11.66 7.96
CA ILE A 198 4.03 -11.57 9.32
C ILE A 198 3.03 -12.08 10.35
N LYS A 199 1.77 -11.67 10.24
CA LYS A 199 0.69 -12.08 11.14
C LYS A 199 0.54 -13.60 11.16
N ILE A 200 0.39 -14.22 10.00
CA ILE A 200 0.26 -15.69 9.85
C ILE A 200 1.47 -16.41 10.45
N ARG A 201 2.69 -15.92 10.17
CA ARG A 201 3.92 -16.52 10.70
C ARG A 201 3.96 -16.44 12.23
N THR A 202 3.56 -15.30 12.79
CA THR A 202 3.57 -15.06 14.24
C THR A 202 2.53 -15.93 14.94
N GLU A 203 1.32 -16.04 14.38
CA GLU A 203 0.25 -16.92 14.88
C GLU A 203 0.69 -18.39 14.83
N SER A 204 1.26 -18.83 13.71
CA SER A 204 1.82 -20.19 13.57
C SER A 204 2.91 -20.47 14.61
N GLN A 205 3.75 -19.47 14.92
CA GLN A 205 4.77 -19.59 15.96
C GLN A 205 4.13 -19.71 17.35
N HIS A 206 3.11 -18.91 17.65
CA HIS A 206 2.42 -18.96 18.94
C HIS A 206 1.77 -20.32 19.18
N GLU A 207 1.14 -20.91 18.15
CA GLU A 207 0.58 -22.25 18.25
C GLU A 207 1.64 -23.33 18.51
N ARG A 208 2.81 -23.24 17.86
CA ARG A 208 3.90 -24.19 18.07
C ARG A 208 4.45 -24.10 19.50
N GLU A 209 4.74 -22.89 19.97
CA GLU A 209 5.24 -22.65 21.33
C GLU A 209 4.23 -23.17 22.38
N LEU A 210 2.92 -23.02 22.14
CA LEU A 210 1.88 -23.54 23.02
C LEU A 210 1.88 -25.08 23.04
N ARG A 211 1.89 -25.73 21.88
CA ARG A 211 1.93 -27.20 21.78
C ARG A 211 3.18 -27.79 22.43
N GLU A 212 4.34 -27.15 22.24
CA GLU A 212 5.59 -27.57 22.86
C GLU A 212 5.54 -27.46 24.39
N LEU A 213 4.95 -26.38 24.91
CA LEU A 213 4.75 -26.23 26.36
C LEU A 213 3.78 -27.29 26.90
N GLU A 214 2.66 -27.52 26.22
CA GLU A 214 1.67 -28.55 26.60
C GLU A 214 2.29 -29.94 26.64
N GLN A 215 3.08 -30.31 25.64
CA GLN A 215 3.81 -31.59 25.60
C GLN A 215 4.79 -31.72 26.78
N ARG A 216 5.57 -30.66 27.07
CA ARG A 216 6.51 -30.65 28.19
C ARG A 216 5.81 -30.73 29.54
N VAL A 217 4.67 -30.06 29.71
CA VAL A 217 3.82 -30.15 30.91
C VAL A 217 3.25 -31.57 31.06
N ALA A 218 2.70 -32.14 29.98
CA ALA A 218 2.11 -33.47 29.98
C ALA A 218 3.12 -34.56 30.31
N LEU A 219 4.33 -34.51 29.72
CA LEU A 219 5.40 -35.44 30.02
C LEU A 219 5.82 -35.37 31.49
N ARG A 220 5.98 -34.15 32.02
CA ARG A 220 6.29 -33.95 33.46
C ARG A 220 5.18 -34.49 34.35
N ARG A 221 3.91 -34.32 33.97
CA ARG A 221 2.76 -34.86 34.71
C ARG A 221 2.79 -36.39 34.72
N ALA A 222 3.02 -37.03 33.58
CA ALA A 222 3.08 -38.49 33.47
C ALA A 222 4.21 -39.09 34.34
N LEU A 223 5.40 -38.48 34.29
CA LEU A 223 6.54 -38.90 35.14
C LEU A 223 6.23 -38.70 36.63
N LEU A 224 5.53 -37.61 36.98
CA LEU A 224 5.11 -37.35 38.35
C LEU A 224 4.10 -38.38 38.84
N GLU A 225 3.11 -38.73 38.02
CA GLU A 225 2.11 -39.76 38.33
C GLU A 225 2.75 -41.14 38.49
N GLN A 226 3.75 -41.49 37.68
CA GLN A 226 4.52 -42.73 37.84
C GLN A 226 5.25 -42.75 39.18
N ARG A 227 5.86 -41.62 39.57
CA ARG A 227 6.57 -41.49 40.86
C ARG A 227 5.63 -41.53 42.06
N VAL A 228 4.45 -40.91 41.95
CA VAL A 228 3.43 -40.87 43.00
C VAL A 228 2.76 -42.24 43.20
N ARG A 229 2.48 -43.00 42.12
CA ARG A 229 1.87 -44.34 42.25
C ARG A 229 2.77 -45.33 43.00
N GLY A 230 4.08 -45.35 42.73
CA GLY A 230 5.03 -46.26 43.39
C GLY A 230 4.72 -47.77 43.26
N PRO A 231 5.64 -48.67 43.63
CA PRO A 231 5.48 -50.12 43.45
C PRO A 231 4.42 -50.78 44.36
N ALA A 232 3.87 -50.08 45.35
CA ALA A 232 2.90 -50.63 46.31
C ALA A 232 1.52 -50.97 45.70
N SER A 233 1.25 -50.56 44.45
CA SER A 233 0.04 -50.93 43.72
C SER A 233 0.20 -52.21 42.87
N ARG A 234 1.41 -52.77 42.74
CA ARG A 234 1.68 -53.98 41.95
C ARG A 234 1.78 -55.27 42.76
N THR A 235 1.80 -55.19 44.09
CA THR A 235 1.95 -56.36 44.98
C THR A 235 0.62 -56.84 45.59
N GLY A 236 -0.52 -56.35 45.10
CA GLY A 236 -1.86 -56.72 45.60
C GLY A 236 -2.72 -57.54 44.63
N GLU A 237 -2.20 -57.87 43.45
CA GLU A 237 -2.88 -58.72 42.46
C GLU A 237 -2.01 -59.96 42.19
N GLY A 238 -1.99 -60.91 43.12
CA GLY A 238 -1.31 -62.19 42.89
C GLY A 238 -0.80 -62.89 44.15
N GLU A 239 -1.65 -63.10 45.15
CA GLU A 239 -1.60 -64.26 46.06
C GLU A 239 -3.03 -64.67 46.43
#